data_AF-X0WJ87-F1
#
_entry.id   AF-X0WJ87-F1
#
_cell.length_a   1.000
_cell.length_b   1.000
_cell.length_c   1.000
_cell.angle_alpha   90.00
_cell.angle_beta   90.00
_cell.angle_gamma   90.00
#
_symmetry.space_group_name_H-M   'P 1'
#
loop_
_entity.id
_entity.type
_entity.pdbx_description
1 polymer ?
#
loop_
_entity_poly.entity_id
_entity_poly.type
_entity_poly.pdbx_seq_one_letter_code
_entity_poly.pdbx_strand_id
1 'polypeptide(L)'
;MKAQCYWIDPAQDAEPTSGYVPSLVVENESGHSPLAGRGKYAAPWTWGKTYEKAVEVCKHVNNRNGVTPEEANRIVASSQAAI
;
A
#
# COMPACT_ATOMS: atom_id res chain seq x y z
N MET A 1 -19.48 3.40 -2.59
CA MET A 1 -18.19 2.93 -2.03
C MET A 1 -17.10 3.85 -2.55
N LYS A 2 -16.15 4.26 -1.72
CA LYS A 2 -14.98 5.04 -2.17
C LYS A 2 -13.99 4.11 -2.90
N ALA A 3 -13.28 4.64 -3.89
CA ALA A 3 -12.22 3.86 -4.53
C ALA A 3 -11.05 3.62 -3.56
N GLN A 4 -10.35 2.50 -3.71
CA GLN A 4 -9.20 2.16 -2.86
C GLN A 4 -8.15 1.41 -3.66
N CYS A 5 -6.89 1.55 -3.25
CA CYS A 5 -5.78 0.82 -3.84
C CYS A 5 -4.76 0.42 -2.77
N TYR A 6 -3.90 -0.53 -3.11
CA TYR A 6 -2.68 -0.77 -2.34
C TYR A 6 -1.56 0.15 -2.79
N TRP A 7 -0.70 0.51 -1.86
CA TRP A 7 0.46 1.36 -2.09
C TRP A 7 1.64 0.94 -1.21
N ILE A 8 2.86 1.07 -1.71
CA ILE A 8 4.09 0.89 -0.93
C ILE A 8 4.66 2.28 -0.69
N ASP A 9 4.84 2.63 0.58
CA ASP A 9 5.44 3.90 0.96
C ASP A 9 6.94 3.91 0.57
N PRO A 10 7.41 4.83 -0.29
CA PRO A 10 8.81 4.92 -0.66
C PRO A 10 9.73 5.28 0.51
N ALA A 11 9.21 5.83 1.60
CA ALA A 11 9.96 6.14 2.81
C ALA A 11 10.05 4.96 3.80
N GLN A 12 9.38 3.83 3.52
CA GLN A 12 9.39 2.67 4.41
C GLN A 12 10.75 1.97 4.43
N ASP A 13 11.20 1.63 5.64
CA ASP A 13 12.32 0.72 5.87
C ASP A 13 11.82 -0.75 5.89
N ALA A 14 12.54 -1.63 5.21
CA ALA A 14 12.25 -3.06 5.14
C ALA A 14 12.78 -3.83 6.36
N GLU A 15 13.77 -3.29 7.09
CA GLU A 15 14.43 -4.00 8.18
C GLU A 15 13.49 -4.45 9.31
N PRO A 16 12.55 -3.62 9.81
CA PRO A 16 11.70 -3.98 10.93
C PRO A 16 10.78 -5.18 10.62
N THR A 17 10.49 -5.42 9.35
CA THR A 17 9.50 -6.42 8.90
C THR A 17 10.06 -7.46 7.93
N SER A 18 11.37 -7.45 7.69
CA SER A 18 12.04 -8.31 6.69
C SER A 18 11.44 -8.22 5.27
N GLY A 19 10.90 -7.05 4.93
CA GLY A 19 10.18 -6.78 3.67
C GLY A 19 9.29 -5.55 3.78
N TYR A 20 8.62 -5.16 2.70
CA TYR A 20 7.82 -3.93 2.64
C TYR A 20 6.35 -4.22 2.97
N VAL A 21 5.77 -3.49 3.92
CA VAL A 21 4.36 -3.63 4.30
C VAL A 21 3.50 -2.75 3.39
N PRO A 22 2.55 -3.31 2.63
CA PRO A 22 1.62 -2.51 1.86
C PRO A 22 0.67 -1.76 2.75
N SER A 23 0.27 -0.58 2.28
CA SER A 23 -0.79 0.21 2.87
C SER A 23 -2.03 0.16 2.01
N LEU A 24 -3.20 0.19 2.64
CA LEU A 24 -4.46 0.51 1.99
C LEU A 24 -4.61 2.03 1.94
N VAL A 25 -4.91 2.55 0.75
CA VAL A 25 -5.20 3.97 0.53
C VAL A 25 -6.63 4.09 0.02
N VAL A 26 -7.39 5.00 0.61
CA VAL A 26 -8.80 5.23 0.26
C VAL A 26 -8.94 6.62 -0.31
N GLU A 27 -9.66 6.72 -1.41
CA GLU A 27 -9.90 7.98 -2.13
C GLU A 27 -10.55 9.02 -1.21
N ASN A 28 -9.99 10.23 -1.21
CA ASN A 28 -10.42 11.36 -0.37
C ASN A 28 -10.39 11.08 1.15
N GLU A 29 -9.62 10.10 1.62
CA GLU A 29 -9.32 9.91 3.04
C GLU A 29 -7.86 10.26 3.29
N SER A 30 -7.60 11.06 4.32
CA SER A 30 -6.24 11.54 4.60
C SER A 30 -5.34 10.38 5.04
N GLY A 31 -4.18 10.29 4.39
CA GLY A 31 -3.14 9.32 4.70
C GLY A 31 -3.44 7.89 4.25
N HIS A 32 -2.75 6.93 4.85
CA HIS A 32 -2.79 5.53 4.45
C HIS A 32 -2.83 4.62 5.68
N SER A 33 -3.31 3.38 5.49
CA SER A 33 -3.41 2.38 6.55
C SER A 33 -2.48 1.20 6.30
N PRO A 34 -1.29 1.15 6.94
CA PRO A 34 -0.37 0.02 6.81
C PRO A 34 -0.98 -1.30 7.25
N LEU A 35 -0.79 -2.36 6.46
CA LEU A 35 -1.24 -3.72 6.77
C LEU A 35 -0.24 -4.49 7.65
N ALA A 36 0.25 -3.83 8.70
CA ALA A 36 1.29 -4.36 9.58
C ALA A 36 0.82 -5.48 10.53
N GLY A 37 -0.48 -5.84 10.50
CA GLY A 37 -1.10 -6.70 11.49
C GLY A 37 -1.33 -5.98 12.83
N ARG A 38 -2.21 -6.52 13.67
CA ARG A 38 -2.50 -5.97 15.02
C ARG A 38 -2.27 -7.05 16.07
N GLY A 39 -1.33 -6.82 16.99
CA GLY A 39 -1.13 -7.65 18.20
C GLY A 39 0.25 -8.29 18.34
N LYS A 40 0.52 -8.82 19.55
CA LYS A 40 1.82 -9.37 19.99
C LYS A 40 2.36 -10.54 19.13
N TYR A 41 1.50 -11.17 18.33
CA TYR A 41 1.82 -12.34 17.51
C TYR A 41 1.43 -12.16 16.04
N ALA A 42 1.04 -10.95 15.64
CA ALA A 42 0.73 -10.68 14.25
C ALA A 42 2.04 -10.54 13.46
N ALA A 43 2.22 -11.38 12.44
CA ALA A 43 3.26 -11.16 11.44
C ALA A 43 2.75 -10.10 10.44
N PRO A 44 3.52 -9.04 10.17
CA PRO A 44 3.16 -8.07 9.15
C PRO A 44 3.09 -8.77 7.79
N TRP A 45 2.06 -8.46 7.02
CA TRP A 45 1.96 -8.97 5.66
C TRP A 45 2.90 -8.16 4.79
N THR A 46 4.02 -8.74 4.34
CA THR A 46 5.00 -8.03 3.51
C THR A 46 4.95 -8.48 2.05
N TRP A 47 5.27 -7.56 1.15
CA TRP A 47 5.44 -7.80 -0.27
C TRP A 47 6.87 -7.53 -0.68
N GLY A 48 7.59 -8.59 -1.06
CA GLY A 48 8.97 -8.47 -1.51
C GLY A 48 9.98 -8.12 -0.40
N LYS A 49 11.25 -8.44 -0.67
CA LYS A 49 12.39 -8.06 0.19
C LYS A 49 13.05 -6.76 -0.25
N THR A 50 12.75 -6.28 -1.46
CA THR A 50 13.22 -5.01 -2.01
C THR A 50 12.03 -4.15 -2.40
N TYR A 51 12.22 -2.83 -2.44
CA TYR A 51 11.17 -1.88 -2.78
C TYR A 51 10.61 -2.14 -4.18
N GLU A 52 11.49 -2.42 -5.15
CA GLU A 52 11.10 -2.69 -6.54
C GLU A 52 10.20 -3.91 -6.63
N LYS A 53 10.54 -4.98 -5.89
CA LYS A 53 9.72 -6.20 -5.86
C LYS A 53 8.40 -5.96 -5.16
N ALA A 54 8.40 -5.17 -4.09
CA ALA A 54 7.18 -4.77 -3.39
C ALA A 54 6.21 -4.03 -4.32
N VAL A 55 6.73 -3.06 -5.07
CA VAL A 55 5.97 -2.27 -6.04
C VAL A 55 5.44 -3.15 -7.17
N GLU A 56 6.23 -4.09 -7.69
CA GLU A 56 5.78 -5.05 -8.71
C GLU A 56 4.61 -5.89 -8.21
N VAL A 57 4.71 -6.45 -7.01
CA VAL A 57 3.62 -7.23 -6.38
C VAL A 57 2.40 -6.35 -6.14
N CYS A 58 2.59 -5.13 -5.64
CA CYS A 58 1.53 -4.16 -5.40
C CYS A 58 0.75 -3.85 -6.70
N LYS A 59 1.46 -3.56 -7.80
CA LYS A 59 0.86 -3.36 -9.13
C LYS A 59 0.08 -4.58 -9.59
N HIS A 60 0.64 -5.77 -9.42
CA HIS A 60 -0.03 -7.02 -9.80
C HIS A 60 -1.34 -7.24 -9.02
N VAL A 61 -1.33 -7.00 -7.71
CA VAL A 61 -2.51 -7.14 -6.85
C VAL A 61 -3.57 -6.08 -7.18
N ASN A 62 -3.17 -4.82 -7.38
CA ASN A 62 -4.10 -3.76 -7.80
C ASN A 62 -4.76 -4.09 -9.15
N ASN A 63 -3.97 -4.53 -10.13
CA ASN A 63 -4.49 -4.94 -11.44
C ASN A 63 -5.47 -6.12 -11.32
N ARG A 64 -5.16 -7.11 -10.47
CA ARG A 64 -6.06 -8.23 -10.17
C ARG A 64 -7.38 -7.77 -9.54
N ASN A 65 -7.36 -6.67 -8.79
CA ASN A 65 -8.53 -6.04 -8.20
C ASN A 65 -9.24 -5.07 -9.14
N GLY A 66 -8.81 -4.95 -10.39
CA GLY A 66 -9.40 -4.06 -11.39
C GLY A 66 -9.02 -2.59 -11.22
N VAL A 67 -7.92 -2.30 -10.51
CA VAL A 67 -7.39 -0.94 -10.32
C VAL A 67 -6.19 -0.75 -11.23
N THR A 68 -6.30 0.14 -12.21
CA THR A 68 -5.18 0.45 -13.12
C THR A 68 -4.09 1.28 -12.41
N PRO A 69 -2.86 1.33 -12.95
CA PRO A 69 -1.82 2.21 -12.42
C PRO A 69 -2.25 3.68 -12.36
N GLU A 70 -2.98 4.16 -13.37
CA GLU A 70 -3.48 5.54 -13.43
C GLU A 70 -4.51 5.81 -12.34
N GLU A 71 -5.42 4.86 -12.10
CA GLU A 71 -6.41 4.94 -11.03
C GLU A 71 -5.75 4.91 -9.64
N ALA A 72 -4.78 4.02 -9.43
CA ALA A 72 -4.05 3.95 -8.17
C ALA A 72 -3.32 5.28 -7.88
N ASN A 73 -2.66 5.86 -8.88
CA ASN A 73 -2.01 7.16 -8.74
C ASN A 73 -3.01 8.28 -8.38
N ARG A 74 -4.19 8.28 -9.02
CA ARG A 74 -5.27 9.23 -8.72
C ARG A 74 -5.79 9.09 -7.29
N ILE A 75 -5.99 7.85 -6.82
CA ILE A 75 -6.44 7.55 -5.45
C ILE A 75 -5.41 8.06 -4.44
N VAL A 76 -4.12 7.72 -4.63
CA VAL A 76 -3.03 8.16 -3.76
C VAL A 76 -2.93 9.68 -3.71
N ALA A 77 -2.96 10.35 -4.87
CA ALA A 77 -2.90 11.81 -4.93
C ALA A 77 -4.10 12.46 -4.20
N SER A 78 -5.31 11.92 -4.37
CA SER A 78 -6.51 12.44 -3.68
C SER A 78 -6.42 12.29 -2.16
N SER A 79 -5.84 11.19 -1.69
CA SER A 79 -5.67 10.90 -0.27
C SER A 79 -4.61 11.80 0.38
N GLN A 80 -3.49 12.05 -0.31
CA GLN A 80 -2.44 12.96 0.16
C GLN A 80 -2.89 14.43 0.23
N ALA A 81 -3.86 14.81 -0.60
CA ALA A 81 -4.44 16.16 -0.62
C ALA A 81 -5.61 16.34 0.38
N ALA A 82 -6.10 15.26 1.00
CA ALA A 82 -7.20 15.33 1.95
C ALA A 82 -6.71 15.81 3.33
N ILE A 83 -7.49 16.70 3.96
CA ILE A 83 -7.21 17.36 5.25
C ILE A 83 -8.11 16.78 6.33
#